data_AF-A0A514WWL9-F1
#
_entry.id   AF-A0A514WWL9-F1
#
_cell.length_a   1.000
_cell.length_b   1.000
_cell.length_c   1.000
_cell.angle_alpha   90.00
_cell.angle_beta   90.00
_cell.angle_gamma   90.00
#
_symmetry.space_group_name_H-M   'P 1'
#
loop_
_entity.id
_entity.type
_entity.pdbx_description
1 polymer ?
#
loop_
_entity_poly.entity_id
_entity_poly.type
_entity_poly.pdbx_seq_one_letter_code
_entity_poly.pdbx_strand_id
1 'polypeptide(L)'
;MIKLIYKSKLMREEIKHWIALISLGVCALLSIAWGLSKKEKIIVIGMDEAGTRLIANQSDRLIQNELKVFFKNFFELYYGYNDVNYNERMRLATDLFSEELWQEEREKITQIGANLKKTPLSQSVEILSIDRVDNFKIEAILLLKIKARMNDQQVKLKVNIEYRKTERTEANAYGYEITSITDAAI
;
A
#
# COMPACT_ATOMS: atom_id res chain seq x y z
N MET A 1 13.09 -71.06 27.87
CA MET A 1 11.83 -70.59 27.23
C MET A 1 11.35 -69.22 27.76
N ILE A 2 11.51 -68.90 29.07
CA ILE A 2 11.04 -67.63 29.67
C ILE A 2 11.80 -66.36 29.21
N LYS A 3 13.11 -66.45 28.94
CA LYS A 3 13.93 -65.29 28.47
C LYS A 3 13.53 -64.75 27.09
N LEU A 4 13.00 -65.58 26.20
CA LEU A 4 12.56 -65.17 24.85
C LEU A 4 11.24 -64.38 24.90
N ILE A 5 10.34 -64.75 25.81
CA ILE A 5 9.03 -64.11 25.97
C ILE A 5 9.19 -62.67 26.48
N TYR A 6 10.10 -62.45 27.45
CA TYR A 6 10.35 -61.12 28.01
C TYR A 6 10.98 -60.14 26.99
N LYS A 7 11.90 -60.63 26.14
CA LYS A 7 12.53 -59.83 25.08
C LYS A 7 11.51 -59.39 24.02
N SER A 8 10.53 -60.23 23.72
CA SER A 8 9.44 -59.89 22.78
C SER A 8 8.49 -58.82 23.33
N LYS A 9 8.24 -58.82 24.64
CA LYS A 9 7.35 -57.86 25.30
C LYS A 9 8.00 -56.47 25.39
N LEU A 10 9.30 -56.43 25.70
CA LEU A 10 10.09 -55.20 25.78
C LEU A 10 10.27 -54.56 24.39
N MET A 11 10.56 -55.35 23.36
CA MET A 11 10.60 -54.85 21.96
C MET A 11 9.25 -54.29 21.50
N ARG A 12 8.14 -54.91 21.91
CA ARG A 12 6.80 -54.42 21.55
C ARG A 12 6.48 -53.07 22.20
N GLU A 13 7.00 -52.82 23.39
CA GLU A 13 6.84 -51.52 24.06
C GLU A 13 7.74 -50.47 23.42
N GLU A 14 9.01 -50.76 23.12
CA GLU A 14 9.89 -49.83 22.40
C GLU A 14 9.35 -49.45 21.03
N ILE A 15 8.81 -50.41 20.26
CA ILE A 15 8.18 -50.14 18.96
C ILE A 15 6.99 -49.17 19.11
N LYS A 16 6.17 -49.30 20.16
CA LYS A 16 5.06 -48.36 20.41
C LYS A 16 5.56 -46.95 20.70
N HIS A 17 6.65 -46.81 21.46
CA HIS A 17 7.24 -45.51 21.74
C HIS A 17 7.80 -44.87 20.46
N TRP A 18 8.50 -45.64 19.62
CA TRP A 18 8.99 -45.16 18.33
C TRP A 18 7.86 -44.75 17.38
N ILE A 19 6.78 -45.52 17.29
CA ILE A 19 5.60 -45.17 16.50
C ILE A 19 4.95 -43.88 17.02
N ALA A 20 4.82 -43.72 18.34
CA ALA A 20 4.28 -42.50 18.93
C ALA A 20 5.17 -41.27 18.61
N LEU A 21 6.49 -41.43 18.67
CA LEU A 21 7.46 -40.38 18.41
C LEU A 21 7.44 -39.95 16.93
N ILE A 22 7.34 -40.92 16.01
CA ILE A 22 7.17 -40.66 14.57
C ILE A 22 5.83 -39.98 14.29
N SER A 23 4.74 -40.45 14.90
CA SER A 23 3.41 -39.83 14.73
C SER A 23 3.40 -38.37 15.21
N LEU A 24 4.06 -38.07 16.33
CA LEU A 24 4.21 -36.71 16.83
C LEU A 24 5.02 -35.84 15.87
N GLY A 25 6.12 -36.38 15.32
CA GLY A 25 6.94 -35.69 14.32
C GLY A 25 6.16 -35.35 13.05
N VAL A 26 5.36 -36.29 12.53
CA VAL A 26 4.52 -36.05 11.35
C VAL A 26 3.45 -34.99 11.62
N CYS A 27 2.76 -35.05 12.77
CA CYS A 27 1.78 -34.02 13.15
C CYS A 27 2.40 -32.63 13.28
N ALA A 28 3.60 -32.53 13.85
CA ALA A 28 4.31 -31.26 13.98
C ALA A 28 4.66 -30.67 12.60
N LEU A 29 5.20 -31.49 11.70
CA LEU A 29 5.53 -31.08 10.33
C LEU A 29 4.29 -30.62 9.55
N LEU A 30 3.18 -31.36 9.64
CA LEU A 30 1.92 -30.98 9.01
C LEU A 30 1.40 -29.65 9.55
N SER A 31 1.48 -29.43 10.86
CA SER A 31 1.01 -28.19 11.51
C SER A 31 1.83 -26.98 11.04
N ILE A 32 3.15 -27.12 10.92
CA ILE A 32 4.04 -26.06 10.42
C ILE A 32 3.74 -25.74 8.95
N ALA A 33 3.61 -26.76 8.11
CA ALA A 33 3.28 -26.58 6.69
C ALA A 33 1.93 -25.87 6.50
N TRP A 34 0.94 -26.20 7.34
CA TRP A 34 -0.36 -25.55 7.30
C TRP A 34 -0.33 -24.12 7.82
N GLY A 35 0.49 -23.85 8.85
CA GLY A 35 0.72 -22.51 9.37
C GLY A 35 1.36 -21.58 8.32
N LEU A 36 2.40 -22.05 7.64
CA LEU A 36 3.08 -21.29 6.57
C LEU A 36 2.19 -21.03 5.35
N SER A 37 1.19 -21.87 5.11
CA SER A 37 0.24 -21.69 4.00
C SER A 37 -0.83 -20.63 4.30
N LYS A 38 -1.05 -20.26 5.57
CA LYS A 38 -1.99 -19.20 5.92
C LYS A 38 -1.29 -17.85 5.81
N LYS A 39 -1.56 -17.15 4.71
CA LYS A 39 -1.29 -15.72 4.63
C LYS A 39 -2.12 -15.01 5.71
N GLU A 40 -1.44 -14.30 6.61
CA GLU A 40 -2.11 -13.45 7.60
C GLU A 40 -2.94 -12.39 6.85
N LYS A 41 -4.26 -12.53 6.90
CA LYS A 41 -5.16 -11.54 6.32
C LYS A 41 -5.29 -10.42 7.34
N ILE A 42 -4.68 -9.26 7.06
CA ILE A 42 -4.88 -8.04 7.85
C ILE A 42 -6.37 -7.70 7.83
N ILE A 43 -7.03 -7.84 8.98
CA ILE A 43 -8.44 -7.47 9.14
C ILE A 43 -8.48 -6.01 9.55
N VAL A 44 -9.09 -5.18 8.71
CA VAL A 44 -9.33 -3.77 9.05
C VAL A 44 -10.57 -3.70 9.91
N ILE A 45 -10.39 -3.36 11.18
CA ILE A 45 -11.46 -3.16 12.14
C ILE A 45 -11.76 -1.67 12.19
N GLY A 46 -12.96 -1.28 11.78
CA GLY A 46 -13.44 0.09 11.91
C GLY A 46 -14.13 0.29 13.25
N MET A 47 -13.73 1.30 14.01
CA MET A 47 -14.48 1.80 15.17
C MET A 47 -15.20 3.09 14.77
N ASP A 48 -16.53 3.10 14.86
CA ASP A 48 -17.35 4.31 14.75
C ASP A 48 -18.13 4.56 16.05
N GLU A 49 -18.88 5.67 16.13
CA GLU A 49 -19.71 6.03 17.30
C GLU A 49 -20.80 4.98 17.62
N ALA A 50 -21.10 4.07 16.69
CA ALA A 50 -22.09 3.00 16.84
C ALA A 50 -21.47 1.63 17.15
N GLY A 51 -20.13 1.52 17.20
CA GLY A 51 -19.40 0.33 17.64
C GLY A 51 -18.30 -0.14 16.69
N THR A 52 -17.88 -1.39 16.87
CA THR A 52 -16.79 -2.02 16.11
C THR A 52 -17.37 -2.90 15.00
N ARG A 53 -17.10 -2.58 13.73
CA ARG A 53 -17.61 -3.34 12.58
C ARG A 53 -16.51 -3.89 11.68
N LEU A 54 -16.75 -5.10 11.16
CA LEU A 54 -15.90 -5.72 10.14
C LEU A 54 -16.18 -5.07 8.78
N ILE A 55 -15.15 -4.47 8.20
CA ILE A 55 -15.25 -3.77 6.92
C ILE A 55 -15.15 -4.81 5.79
N ALA A 56 -16.31 -5.32 5.33
CA ALA A 56 -16.37 -6.31 4.26
C ALA A 56 -16.65 -5.72 2.86
N ASN A 57 -17.30 -4.55 2.78
CA ASN A 57 -17.82 -3.98 1.53
C ASN A 57 -17.12 -2.68 1.11
N GLN A 58 -16.82 -2.54 -0.18
CA GLN A 58 -16.14 -1.35 -0.76
C GLN A 58 -16.94 -0.03 -0.66
N SER A 59 -18.23 -0.13 -0.40
CA SER A 59 -19.13 1.02 -0.17
C SER A 59 -19.09 1.53 1.27
N ASP A 60 -18.26 0.94 2.14
CA ASP A 60 -18.11 1.41 3.51
C ASP A 60 -17.55 2.84 3.53
N ARG A 61 -18.24 3.72 4.26
CA ARG A 61 -17.83 5.12 4.53
C ARG A 61 -16.36 5.20 4.97
N LEU A 62 -15.87 4.22 5.73
CA LEU A 62 -14.49 4.20 6.20
C LEU A 62 -13.50 4.02 5.03
N ILE A 63 -13.80 3.13 4.09
CA ILE A 63 -12.97 2.95 2.89
C ILE A 63 -12.97 4.21 2.03
N GLN A 64 -14.12 4.88 1.88
CA GLN A 64 -14.19 6.14 1.12
C GLN A 64 -13.37 7.26 1.78
N ASN A 65 -13.41 7.36 3.11
CA ASN A 65 -12.60 8.31 3.85
C ASN A 65 -11.11 7.99 3.73
N GLU A 66 -10.73 6.72 3.87
CA GLU A 66 -9.35 6.27 3.72
C GLU A 66 -8.81 6.59 2.32
N LEU A 67 -9.60 6.29 1.28
CA LEU A 67 -9.25 6.58 -0.10
C LEU A 67 -9.08 8.09 -0.34
N LYS A 68 -9.96 8.92 0.24
CA LYS A 68 -9.84 10.38 0.16
C LYS A 68 -8.57 10.88 0.85
N VAL A 69 -8.21 10.31 2.01
CA VAL A 69 -6.96 10.65 2.72
C VAL A 69 -5.74 10.22 1.91
N PHE A 70 -5.77 9.01 1.33
CA PHE A 70 -4.73 8.50 0.44
C PHE A 70 -4.46 9.47 -0.71
N PHE A 71 -5.51 9.85 -1.46
CA PHE A 71 -5.34 10.76 -2.59
C PHE A 71 -4.96 12.17 -2.19
N LYS A 72 -5.49 12.68 -1.07
CA LYS A 72 -5.06 13.97 -0.53
C LYS A 72 -3.56 13.98 -0.25
N ASN A 73 -3.07 12.96 0.46
CA ASN A 73 -1.64 12.82 0.75
C ASN A 73 -0.81 12.69 -0.54
N PHE A 74 -1.29 11.89 -1.51
CA PHE A 74 -0.65 11.76 -2.80
C PHE A 74 -0.53 13.11 -3.54
N PHE A 75 -1.63 13.86 -3.67
CA PHE A 75 -1.61 15.15 -4.35
C PHE A 75 -0.70 16.16 -3.66
N GLU A 76 -0.70 16.19 -2.32
CA GLU A 76 0.18 17.05 -1.54
C GLU A 76 1.66 16.73 -1.75
N LEU A 77 2.02 15.45 -1.87
CA LEU A 77 3.39 15.01 -2.15
C LEU A 77 3.79 15.27 -3.60
N TYR A 78 2.96 14.90 -4.56
CA TYR A 78 3.29 14.93 -5.99
C TYR A 78 3.19 16.33 -6.60
N TYR A 79 2.21 17.15 -6.19
CA TYR A 79 2.04 18.51 -6.72
C TYR A 79 2.47 19.62 -5.75
N GLY A 80 2.71 19.33 -4.47
CA GLY A 80 3.26 20.31 -3.54
C GLY A 80 4.76 20.07 -3.37
N TYR A 81 5.62 20.99 -3.79
CA TYR A 81 7.07 20.86 -3.59
C TYR A 81 7.80 22.19 -3.73
N ASN A 82 9.03 22.24 -3.24
CA ASN A 82 9.99 23.32 -3.48
C ASN A 82 11.39 22.74 -3.74
N ASP A 83 12.35 23.60 -4.04
CA ASP A 83 13.74 23.23 -4.36
C ASP A 83 14.45 22.43 -3.26
N VAL A 84 14.04 22.60 -2.00
CA VAL A 84 14.63 21.92 -0.85
C VAL A 84 14.04 20.52 -0.66
N ASN A 85 12.71 20.38 -0.74
CA ASN A 85 12.01 19.15 -0.38
C ASN A 85 11.60 18.28 -1.58
N TYR A 86 11.85 18.72 -2.81
CA TYR A 86 11.43 18.04 -4.03
C TYR A 86 11.79 16.54 -4.04
N ASN A 87 13.06 16.21 -3.78
CA ASN A 87 13.52 14.82 -3.87
C ASN A 87 12.81 13.92 -2.87
N GLU A 88 12.62 14.40 -1.64
CA GLU A 88 11.96 13.63 -0.58
C GLU A 88 10.48 13.44 -0.90
N ARG A 89 9.79 14.51 -1.32
CA ARG A 89 8.37 14.46 -1.67
C ARG A 89 8.11 13.59 -2.89
N MET A 90 8.92 13.70 -3.93
CA MET A 90 8.79 12.86 -5.12
C MET A 90 9.05 11.41 -4.79
N ARG A 91 10.07 11.10 -3.98
CA ARG A 91 10.32 9.71 -3.54
C ARG A 91 9.10 9.11 -2.87
N LEU A 92 8.51 9.82 -1.90
CA LEU A 92 7.31 9.36 -1.20
C LEU A 92 6.09 9.25 -2.12
N ALA A 93 5.94 10.14 -3.10
CA ALA A 93 4.86 10.05 -4.08
C ALA A 93 5.03 8.86 -5.02
N THR A 94 6.26 8.61 -5.49
CA THR A 94 6.58 7.52 -6.42
C THR A 94 6.56 6.15 -5.75
N ASP A 95 6.77 6.09 -4.43
CA ASP A 95 6.55 4.86 -3.63
C ASP A 95 5.08 4.38 -3.70
N LEU A 96 4.15 5.24 -4.13
CA LEU A 96 2.74 4.91 -4.34
C LEU A 96 2.40 4.54 -5.79
N PHE A 97 3.37 4.55 -6.71
CA PHE A 97 3.16 4.18 -8.11
C PHE A 97 3.23 2.67 -8.31
N SER A 98 2.56 2.21 -9.37
CA SER A 98 2.89 0.92 -9.95
C SER A 98 4.24 1.00 -10.66
N GLU A 99 4.90 -0.15 -10.83
CA GLU A 99 6.19 -0.21 -11.51
C GLU A 99 6.09 0.34 -12.95
N GLU A 100 4.98 0.04 -13.64
CA GLU A 100 4.76 0.51 -15.01
C GLU A 100 4.67 2.04 -15.08
N LEU A 101 3.86 2.66 -14.20
CA LEU A 101 3.72 4.11 -14.14
C LEU A 101 5.03 4.80 -13.75
N TRP A 102 5.79 4.20 -12.84
CA TRP A 102 7.10 4.72 -12.47
C TRP A 102 8.03 4.80 -13.66
N GLN A 103 8.10 3.76 -14.49
CA GLN A 103 8.96 3.79 -15.68
C GLN A 103 8.54 4.87 -16.68
N GLU A 104 7.23 5.11 -16.83
CA GLU A 104 6.69 6.15 -17.71
C GLU A 104 7.00 7.57 -17.20
N GLU A 105 6.83 7.82 -15.90
CA GLU A 105 6.94 9.18 -15.33
C GLU A 105 8.37 9.54 -14.86
N ARG A 106 9.27 8.56 -14.73
CA ARG A 106 10.63 8.76 -14.19
C ARG A 106 11.41 9.86 -14.89
N GLU A 107 11.36 9.91 -16.21
CA GLU A 107 12.10 10.91 -16.98
C GLU A 107 11.58 12.32 -16.68
N LYS A 108 10.26 12.52 -16.74
CA LYS A 108 9.58 13.79 -16.44
C LYS A 108 9.91 14.27 -15.02
N ILE A 109 9.83 13.39 -14.02
CA ILE A 109 10.18 13.70 -12.62
C ILE A 109 11.66 14.11 -12.51
N THR A 110 12.55 13.42 -13.21
CA THR A 110 13.98 13.76 -13.20
C THR A 110 14.24 15.13 -13.84
N GLN A 111 13.57 15.43 -14.96
CA GLN A 111 13.67 16.71 -15.65
C GLN A 111 13.16 17.87 -14.80
N ILE A 112 12.01 17.71 -14.12
CA ILE A 112 11.47 18.72 -13.21
C ILE A 112 12.47 19.02 -12.09
N GLY A 113 13.05 17.98 -11.47
CA GLY A 113 14.05 18.15 -10.41
C GLY A 113 15.32 18.88 -10.88
N ALA A 114 15.77 18.60 -12.11
CA ALA A 114 16.90 19.30 -12.71
C ALA A 114 16.58 20.77 -13.00
N ASN A 115 15.37 21.06 -13.48
CA ASN A 115 14.90 22.42 -13.75
C ASN A 115 14.74 23.24 -12.47
N LEU A 116 14.24 22.61 -11.40
CA LEU A 116 14.04 23.26 -10.11
C LEU A 116 15.35 23.75 -9.47
N LYS A 117 16.46 23.02 -9.68
CA LYS A 117 17.80 23.45 -9.26
C LYS A 117 18.31 24.69 -10.00
N LYS A 118 17.90 24.87 -11.26
CA LYS A 118 18.28 26.03 -12.09
C LYS A 118 17.37 27.23 -11.83
N THR A 119 16.07 26.96 -11.65
CA THR A 119 15.03 27.95 -11.47
C THR A 119 14.20 27.59 -10.25
N PRO A 120 14.65 28.00 -9.04
CA PRO A 120 13.94 27.69 -7.82
C PRO A 120 12.53 28.29 -7.83
N LEU A 121 11.55 27.43 -7.57
CA LEU A 121 10.16 27.80 -7.36
C LEU A 121 9.60 27.02 -6.16
N SER A 122 8.50 27.54 -5.62
CA SER A 122 7.71 26.86 -4.61
C SER A 122 6.32 26.62 -5.17
N GLN A 123 5.86 25.38 -5.11
CA GLN A 123 4.54 24.96 -5.57
C GLN A 123 3.77 24.42 -4.38
N SER A 124 2.57 24.95 -4.17
CA SER A 124 1.60 24.41 -3.22
C SER A 124 0.33 24.03 -3.96
N VAL A 125 -0.36 23.03 -3.43
CA VAL A 125 -1.60 22.51 -4.01
C VAL A 125 -2.75 22.75 -3.05
N GLU A 126 -3.86 23.23 -3.59
CA GLU A 126 -5.15 23.28 -2.92
C GLU A 126 -6.10 22.34 -3.67
N ILE A 127 -6.64 21.36 -2.97
CA ILE A 127 -7.55 20.37 -3.56
C ILE A 127 -8.97 20.96 -3.49
N LEU A 128 -9.54 21.27 -4.66
CA LEU A 128 -10.87 21.85 -4.78
C LEU A 128 -11.96 20.76 -4.74
N SER A 129 -11.76 19.66 -5.47
CA SER A 129 -12.64 18.50 -5.42
C SER A 129 -11.87 17.20 -5.65
N ILE A 130 -12.40 16.11 -5.10
CA ILE A 130 -12.01 14.73 -5.42
C ILE A 130 -13.32 13.96 -5.58
N ASP A 131 -13.57 13.52 -6.79
CA ASP A 131 -14.78 12.84 -7.20
C ASP A 131 -14.43 11.45 -7.73
N ARG A 132 -15.21 10.45 -7.32
CA ARG A 132 -15.03 9.08 -7.81
C ARG A 132 -15.82 8.91 -9.10
N VAL A 133 -15.12 8.66 -10.19
CA VAL A 133 -15.75 8.44 -11.51
C VAL A 133 -16.12 6.98 -11.70
N ASP A 134 -15.30 6.06 -11.18
CA ASP A 134 -15.54 4.62 -11.24
C ASP A 134 -14.88 3.91 -10.03
N ASN A 135 -15.00 2.58 -9.96
CA ASN A 135 -14.50 1.78 -8.86
C ASN A 135 -12.99 1.90 -8.64
N PHE A 136 -12.24 2.19 -9.70
CA PHE A 136 -10.78 2.29 -9.70
C PHE A 136 -10.28 3.58 -10.35
N LYS A 137 -11.17 4.59 -10.43
CA LYS A 137 -10.87 5.85 -11.09
C LYS A 137 -11.39 7.03 -10.29
N ILE A 138 -10.52 8.00 -10.09
CA ILE A 138 -10.89 9.29 -9.50
C ILE A 138 -10.57 10.44 -10.45
N GLU A 139 -11.33 11.50 -10.28
CA GLU A 139 -11.11 12.79 -10.88
C GLU A 139 -10.92 13.81 -9.76
N ALA A 140 -9.86 14.61 -9.83
CA ALA A 140 -9.60 15.67 -8.88
C ALA A 140 -9.40 17.00 -9.59
N ILE A 141 -9.92 18.05 -8.97
CA ILE A 141 -9.67 19.42 -9.40
C ILE A 141 -8.72 20.04 -8.40
N LEU A 142 -7.54 20.44 -8.88
CA LEU A 142 -6.46 21.02 -8.08
C LEU A 142 -6.26 22.48 -8.48
N LEU A 143 -5.94 23.32 -7.50
CA LEU A 143 -5.43 24.67 -7.70
C LEU A 143 -3.97 24.70 -7.27
N LEU A 144 -3.08 24.79 -8.25
CA LEU A 144 -1.65 24.97 -8.00
C LEU A 144 -1.34 26.45 -7.81
N LYS A 145 -0.66 26.77 -6.72
CA LYS A 145 -0.10 28.09 -6.45
C LYS A 145 1.40 28.00 -6.59
N ILE A 146 1.91 28.52 -7.70
CA ILE A 146 3.32 28.49 -8.09
C ILE A 146 3.91 29.87 -7.79
N LYS A 147 4.89 29.89 -6.91
CA LYS A 147 5.64 31.08 -6.52
C LYS A 147 7.07 30.98 -7.00
N ALA A 148 7.42 31.81 -7.98
CA ALA A 148 8.78 32.05 -8.42
C ALA A 148 9.27 33.40 -7.87
N ARG A 149 10.57 33.68 -7.94
CA ARG A 149 11.20 34.87 -7.31
C ARG A 149 10.51 36.21 -7.62
N MET A 150 9.92 36.35 -8.80
CA MET A 150 9.30 37.58 -9.30
C MET A 150 7.89 37.38 -9.85
N ASN A 151 7.33 36.18 -9.77
CA ASN A 151 6.05 35.86 -10.39
C ASN A 151 5.27 34.87 -9.53
N ASP A 152 4.00 35.20 -9.28
CA ASP A 152 3.05 34.31 -8.63
C ASP A 152 2.01 33.92 -9.68
N GLN A 153 1.90 32.63 -9.94
CA GLN A 153 0.96 32.08 -10.90
C GLN A 153 0.04 31.09 -10.21
N GLN A 154 -1.23 31.11 -10.60
CA GLN A 154 -2.20 30.08 -10.20
C GLN A 154 -2.63 29.31 -11.43
N VAL A 155 -2.61 27.99 -11.34
CA VAL A 155 -3.02 27.08 -12.42
C VAL A 155 -4.04 26.11 -11.86
N LYS A 156 -5.20 26.03 -12.52
CA LYS A 156 -6.21 25.03 -12.20
C LYS A 156 -5.93 23.78 -13.05
N LEU A 157 -5.80 22.64 -12.40
CA LEU A 157 -5.55 21.36 -13.04
C LEU A 157 -6.72 20.42 -12.81
N LYS A 158 -7.11 19.70 -13.86
CA LYS A 158 -7.95 18.51 -13.77
C LYS A 158 -7.04 17.29 -13.84
N VAL A 159 -7.06 16.47 -12.80
CA VAL A 159 -6.23 15.26 -12.69
C VAL A 159 -7.13 14.03 -12.65
N ASN A 160 -6.90 13.10 -13.56
CA ASN A 160 -7.54 11.79 -13.58
C ASN A 160 -6.52 10.76 -13.10
N ILE A 161 -6.91 9.95 -12.12
CA ILE A 161 -6.06 8.89 -11.59
C ILE A 161 -6.79 7.55 -11.66
N GLU A 162 -6.09 6.55 -12.17
CA GLU A 162 -6.47 5.15 -12.04
C GLU A 162 -5.61 4.48 -10.97
N TYR A 163 -6.23 3.63 -10.15
CA TYR A 163 -5.58 3.00 -9.02
C TYR A 163 -6.03 1.55 -8.85
N ARG A 164 -5.18 0.72 -8.26
CA ARG A 164 -5.55 -0.66 -7.88
C ARG A 164 -5.28 -0.90 -6.39
N LYS A 165 -5.92 -1.93 -5.84
CA LYS A 165 -5.65 -2.39 -4.48
C LYS A 165 -4.41 -3.26 -4.47
N THR A 166 -3.58 -3.08 -3.46
CA THR A 166 -2.37 -3.85 -3.22
C THR A 166 -2.29 -4.28 -1.76
N GLU A 167 -1.35 -5.17 -1.44
CA GLU A 167 -1.13 -5.57 -0.05
C GLU A 167 -0.60 -4.37 0.76
N ARG A 168 -1.10 -4.18 1.98
CA ARG A 168 -0.63 -3.10 2.86
C ARG A 168 0.79 -3.42 3.33
N THR A 169 1.66 -2.41 3.26
CA THR A 169 3.05 -2.48 3.73
C THR A 169 3.34 -1.32 4.66
N GLU A 170 4.49 -1.32 5.34
CA GLU A 170 4.90 -0.16 6.16
C GLU A 170 5.06 1.12 5.31
N ALA A 171 5.52 0.98 4.07
CA ALA A 171 5.65 2.09 3.13
C ALA A 171 4.29 2.55 2.55
N ASN A 172 3.35 1.61 2.36
CA ASN A 172 2.02 1.87 1.85
C ASN A 172 0.95 1.33 2.81
N ALA A 173 0.69 2.09 3.87
CA ALA A 173 -0.27 1.73 4.90
C ALA A 173 -1.72 1.65 4.38
N TYR A 174 -2.01 2.31 3.26
CA TYR A 174 -3.35 2.39 2.68
C TYR A 174 -3.70 1.15 1.85
N GLY A 175 -2.71 0.53 1.19
CA GLY A 175 -2.92 -0.64 0.31
C GLY A 175 -3.53 -0.25 -1.03
N TYR A 176 -3.18 0.93 -1.55
CA TYR A 176 -3.53 1.38 -2.90
C TYR A 176 -2.28 1.80 -3.64
N GLU A 177 -2.22 1.48 -4.93
CA GLU A 177 -1.18 1.99 -5.82
C GLU A 177 -1.80 2.67 -7.03
N ILE A 178 -1.10 3.64 -7.56
CA ILE A 178 -1.53 4.44 -8.70
C ILE A 178 -0.97 3.82 -9.97
N THR A 179 -1.85 3.51 -10.91
CA THR A 179 -1.50 2.82 -12.17
C THR A 179 -1.47 3.76 -13.36
N SER A 180 -2.18 4.89 -13.30
CA SER A 180 -2.17 5.90 -14.36
C SER A 180 -2.49 7.27 -13.78
N ILE A 181 -1.82 8.29 -14.30
CA ILE A 181 -2.06 9.70 -13.98
C ILE A 181 -2.18 10.45 -15.29
N THR A 182 -3.23 11.27 -15.42
CA THR A 182 -3.37 12.19 -16.54
C THR A 182 -3.82 13.54 -16.00
N ASP A 183 -2.99 14.56 -16.17
CA ASP A 183 -3.28 15.93 -15.77
C ASP A 183 -3.39 16.86 -16.96
N ALA A 184 -4.35 17.78 -16.91
CA ALA A 184 -4.56 18.82 -17.91
C ALA A 184 -4.96 20.14 -17.24
N ALA A 185 -4.41 21.25 -17.75
CA ALA A 185 -4.82 22.58 -17.33
C ALA A 185 -6.22 22.91 -17.86
N ILE A 186 -7.03 23.55 -17.02
CA ILE A 186 -8.43 23.93 -17.31
C ILE A 186 -8.70 25.41 -17.01
#